data_AF-A0A842UQW9-F1
#
_entry.id   AF-A0A842UQW9-F1
#
_cell.length_a   1.000
_cell.length_b   1.000
_cell.length_c   1.000
_cell.angle_alpha   90.00
_cell.angle_beta   90.00
_cell.angle_gamma   90.00
#
_symmetry.space_group_name_H-M   'P 1'
#
loop_
_entity.id
_entity.type
_entity.pdbx_description
1 polymer ?
#
loop_
_entity_poly.entity_id
_entity_poly.type
_entity_poly.pdbx_seq_one_letter_code
_entity_poly.pdbx_strand_id
1 'polypeptide(L)'
;MSVKSIFNKKSDIKSYNTNIIFKRTNKWENELNKCIRCGYCYELCPLFKSFNWESDTPRGKLLLIYGMITGDIKPSKEIAEKIFQCFYCLKCSDNCSAGVPVTEILTDARADLLDAGFDVDGTIVKIDEDLCSVCGICLSVCKYDALSLDGTENNQKIKVDKVECKGCGLCVAACPSGSISQKEGFEITLPEMHKKVQDILKEDVNKKVIIFCCNWALFPGMQLSDTTTVVKMPYGLIVTMCSGRVTPELILDAFEEGAWGVMIAGCPPDECDHNGNYKARRRLLLLQNFLKEMNVDPERVRLEWFSSNESVKLRKSIEDFAQMVNQLGSIDRD
;
A
#
# COMPACT_ATOMS: atom_id res chain seq x y z
N MET A 1 -54.23 0.48 7.98
CA MET A 1 -53.57 0.95 6.74
C MET A 1 -52.32 0.11 6.51
N SER A 2 -52.24 -0.59 5.38
CA SER A 2 -51.15 -1.52 5.05
C SER A 2 -49.82 -0.77 4.85
N VAL A 3 -48.72 -1.38 5.30
CA VAL A 3 -47.31 -0.95 5.22
C VAL A 3 -46.84 -0.61 3.77
N LYS A 4 -47.68 -0.85 2.76
CA LYS A 4 -47.42 -0.53 1.34
C LYS A 4 -47.39 0.96 0.99
N SER A 5 -47.80 1.88 1.86
CA SER A 5 -47.81 3.32 1.52
C SER A 5 -46.51 4.08 1.83
N ILE A 6 -45.52 3.45 2.47
CA ILE A 6 -44.25 4.11 2.86
C ILE A 6 -43.15 3.92 1.79
N PHE A 7 -43.25 2.91 0.92
CA PHE A 7 -42.25 2.62 -0.12
C PHE A 7 -42.50 3.32 -1.47
N ASN A 8 -43.51 4.20 -1.57
CA ASN A 8 -43.90 4.83 -2.83
C ASN A 8 -43.47 6.29 -2.95
N LYS A 9 -42.30 6.64 -2.40
CA LYS A 9 -41.56 7.83 -2.82
C LYS A 9 -40.32 7.38 -3.58
N LYS A 10 -40.51 7.14 -4.88
CA LYS A 10 -39.43 7.35 -5.87
C LYS A 10 -38.98 8.80 -5.69
N SER A 11 -38.00 9.00 -4.84
CA SER A 11 -37.35 10.29 -4.65
C SER A 11 -36.63 10.62 -5.96
N ASP A 12 -36.68 11.89 -6.33
CA ASP A 12 -36.25 12.45 -7.60
C ASP A 12 -34.76 12.19 -7.92
N ILE A 13 -34.45 10.98 -8.36
CA ILE A 13 -33.23 10.65 -9.07
C ILE A 13 -33.44 11.18 -10.49
N LYS A 14 -33.08 12.45 -10.74
CA LYS A 14 -32.74 12.89 -12.09
C LYS A 14 -31.80 11.82 -12.68
N SER A 15 -32.28 11.14 -13.72
CA SER A 15 -31.62 10.01 -14.36
C SER A 15 -30.30 10.49 -14.98
N TYR A 16 -29.19 10.33 -14.27
CA TYR A 16 -27.89 10.33 -14.92
C TYR A 16 -27.83 9.04 -15.73
N ASN A 17 -27.43 9.14 -17.00
CA ASN A 17 -27.38 7.99 -17.87
C ASN A 17 -26.14 7.15 -17.50
N THR A 18 -26.35 6.07 -16.76
CA THR A 18 -25.28 5.17 -16.31
C THR A 18 -24.45 4.65 -17.48
N ASN A 19 -25.06 4.44 -18.65
CA ASN A 19 -24.36 4.00 -19.86
C ASN A 19 -23.39 5.04 -20.45
N ILE A 20 -23.57 6.33 -20.13
CA ILE A 20 -22.66 7.40 -20.56
C ILE A 20 -21.45 7.48 -19.61
N ILE A 21 -21.68 7.24 -18.32
CA ILE A 21 -20.66 7.35 -17.27
C ILE A 21 -19.82 6.06 -17.18
N PHE A 22 -20.45 4.89 -17.24
CA PHE A 22 -19.83 3.59 -16.98
C PHE A 22 -19.63 2.74 -18.24
N LYS A 23 -18.93 3.30 -19.23
CA LYS A 23 -18.73 2.66 -20.54
C LYS A 23 -17.97 1.34 -20.43
N ARG A 24 -16.96 1.28 -19.57
CA ARG A 24 -16.11 0.09 -19.39
C ARG A 24 -16.70 -0.85 -18.35
N THR A 25 -17.27 -0.30 -17.30
CA THR A 25 -17.68 -1.06 -16.12
C THR A 25 -18.96 -1.86 -16.34
N ASN A 26 -19.84 -1.40 -17.23
CA ASN A 26 -21.09 -2.11 -17.57
C ASN A 26 -20.86 -3.55 -18.05
N LYS A 27 -19.74 -3.85 -18.71
CA LYS A 27 -19.44 -5.22 -19.18
C LYS A 27 -19.27 -6.22 -18.02
N TRP A 28 -18.99 -5.73 -16.80
CA TRP A 28 -18.73 -6.54 -15.63
C TRP A 28 -19.98 -6.91 -14.83
N GLU A 29 -21.19 -6.51 -15.25
CA GLU A 29 -22.43 -6.78 -14.50
C GLU A 29 -22.58 -8.27 -14.12
N ASN A 30 -22.34 -9.17 -15.07
CA ASN A 30 -22.39 -10.62 -14.83
C ASN A 30 -21.34 -11.08 -13.81
N GLU A 31 -20.12 -10.54 -13.86
CA GLU A 31 -19.04 -10.88 -12.93
C GLU A 31 -19.35 -10.37 -11.52
N LEU A 32 -19.88 -9.15 -11.41
CA LEU A 32 -20.31 -8.56 -10.13
C LEU A 32 -21.42 -9.39 -9.47
N ASN A 33 -22.33 -9.93 -10.26
CA ASN A 33 -23.42 -10.81 -9.81
C ASN A 33 -22.95 -12.18 -9.29
N LYS A 34 -21.71 -12.62 -9.58
CA LYS A 34 -21.15 -13.87 -9.04
C LYS A 34 -20.80 -13.77 -7.56
N CYS A 35 -20.68 -12.55 -7.00
CA CYS A 35 -20.25 -12.36 -5.62
C CYS A 35 -21.23 -12.97 -4.61
N ILE A 36 -20.85 -14.12 -4.03
CA ILE A 36 -21.62 -14.80 -2.96
C ILE A 36 -21.41 -14.20 -1.56
N ARG A 37 -20.65 -13.10 -1.46
CA ARG A 37 -20.39 -12.35 -0.21
C ARG A 37 -19.75 -13.18 0.93
N CYS A 38 -18.96 -14.20 0.59
CA CYS A 38 -18.31 -15.10 1.56
C CYS A 38 -17.31 -14.41 2.51
N GLY A 39 -16.66 -13.32 2.09
CA GLY A 39 -15.75 -12.53 2.94
C GLY A 39 -14.25 -12.82 2.81
N TYR A 40 -13.83 -13.78 1.98
CA TYR A 40 -12.39 -14.08 1.80
C TYR A 40 -11.57 -12.89 1.28
N CYS A 41 -12.15 -12.10 0.37
CA CYS A 41 -11.50 -10.88 -0.12
C CYS A 41 -11.39 -9.77 0.96
N TYR A 42 -12.26 -9.81 1.97
CA TYR A 42 -12.31 -8.85 3.07
C TYR A 42 -11.27 -9.21 4.16
N GLU A 43 -11.17 -10.49 4.50
CA GLU A 43 -10.33 -10.97 5.61
C GLU A 43 -8.86 -10.58 5.43
N LEU A 44 -8.40 -10.62 4.19
CA LEU A 44 -7.01 -10.40 3.81
C LEU A 44 -6.72 -8.98 3.32
N CYS A 45 -7.70 -8.07 3.39
CA CYS A 45 -7.55 -6.71 2.84
C CYS A 45 -6.85 -5.76 3.83
N PRO A 46 -5.70 -5.16 3.46
CA PRO A 46 -5.00 -4.20 4.32
C PRO A 46 -5.79 -2.91 4.56
N LEU A 47 -6.52 -2.43 3.56
CA LEU A 47 -7.36 -1.23 3.70
C LEU A 47 -8.41 -1.39 4.80
N PHE A 48 -9.07 -2.54 4.82
CA PHE A 48 -10.10 -2.80 5.82
C PHE A 48 -9.52 -2.83 7.22
N LYS A 49 -8.32 -3.38 7.41
CA LYS A 49 -7.68 -3.43 8.72
C LYS A 49 -7.25 -2.04 9.21
N SER A 50 -6.89 -1.14 8.30
CA SER A 50 -6.58 0.25 8.64
C SER A 50 -7.82 1.08 8.95
N PHE A 51 -8.88 0.96 8.15
CA PHE A 51 -10.05 1.84 8.24
C PHE A 51 -11.24 1.23 9.01
N ASN A 52 -11.35 -0.09 9.06
CA ASN A 52 -12.44 -0.86 9.68
C ASN A 52 -13.85 -0.55 9.13
N TRP A 53 -13.90 -0.10 7.87
CA TRP A 53 -15.15 0.21 7.16
C TRP A 53 -15.33 -0.70 5.95
N GLU A 54 -16.51 -1.30 5.85
CA GLU A 54 -16.87 -2.26 4.80
C GLU A 54 -16.67 -1.70 3.38
N SER A 55 -16.97 -0.42 3.19
CA SER A 55 -16.85 0.28 1.90
C SER A 55 -15.42 0.39 1.36
N ASP A 56 -14.40 0.22 2.21
CA ASP A 56 -12.98 0.24 1.83
C ASP A 56 -12.46 -1.16 1.45
N THR A 57 -13.28 -2.19 1.64
CA THR A 57 -12.96 -3.57 1.31
C THR A 57 -13.12 -3.84 -0.20
N PRO A 58 -12.54 -4.92 -0.74
CA PRO A 58 -12.72 -5.27 -2.14
C PRO A 58 -14.19 -5.56 -2.47
N ARG A 59 -14.89 -6.35 -1.64
CA ARG A 59 -16.33 -6.60 -1.85
C ARG A 59 -17.19 -5.35 -1.72
N GLY A 60 -16.87 -4.47 -0.77
CA GLY A 60 -17.57 -3.20 -0.59
C GLY A 60 -17.45 -2.33 -1.83
N LYS A 61 -16.26 -2.25 -2.42
CA LYS A 61 -16.04 -1.53 -3.69
C LYS A 61 -16.79 -2.18 -4.85
N LEU A 62 -16.84 -3.50 -4.94
CA LEU A 62 -17.66 -4.19 -5.95
C LEU A 62 -19.15 -3.86 -5.78
N LEU A 63 -19.66 -3.79 -4.55
CA LEU A 63 -21.05 -3.39 -4.29
C LEU A 63 -21.32 -1.93 -4.66
N LEU A 64 -20.37 -1.02 -4.37
CA LEU A 64 -20.46 0.38 -4.79
C LEU A 64 -20.49 0.49 -6.31
N ILE A 65 -19.61 -0.25 -7.00
CA ILE A 65 -19.56 -0.30 -8.45
C ILE A 65 -20.86 -0.87 -9.03
N TYR A 66 -21.34 -1.99 -8.49
CA TYR A 66 -22.60 -2.58 -8.90
C TYR A 66 -23.76 -1.59 -8.76
N GLY A 67 -23.90 -0.96 -7.58
CA GLY A 67 -24.94 0.06 -7.37
C GLY A 67 -24.81 1.27 -8.30
N MET A 68 -23.59 1.65 -8.68
CA MET A 68 -23.36 2.73 -9.64
C MET A 68 -23.78 2.35 -11.07
N ILE A 69 -23.48 1.13 -11.52
CA ILE A 69 -23.87 0.69 -12.87
C ILE A 69 -25.37 0.40 -13.00
N THR A 70 -26.01 -0.10 -11.93
CA THR A 70 -27.47 -0.32 -11.89
C THR A 70 -28.27 0.97 -11.69
N GLY A 71 -27.62 2.04 -11.27
CA GLY A 71 -28.23 3.35 -11.01
C GLY A 71 -28.79 3.53 -9.59
N ASP A 72 -28.64 2.52 -8.72
CA ASP A 72 -29.05 2.54 -7.32
C ASP A 72 -28.21 3.52 -6.48
N ILE A 73 -26.96 3.76 -6.86
CA ILE A 73 -26.01 4.62 -6.16
C ILE A 73 -25.48 5.68 -7.12
N LYS A 74 -25.66 6.96 -6.76
CA LYS A 74 -25.06 8.06 -7.52
C LYS A 74 -23.54 8.08 -7.32
N PRO A 75 -22.72 8.24 -8.39
CA PRO A 75 -21.29 8.43 -8.22
C PRO A 75 -21.01 9.72 -7.45
N SER A 76 -19.99 9.68 -6.59
CA SER A 76 -19.54 10.83 -5.80
C SER A 76 -18.02 10.82 -5.67
N LYS A 77 -17.46 11.95 -5.25
CA LYS A 77 -16.02 12.09 -4.99
C LYS A 77 -15.55 11.10 -3.91
N GLU A 78 -16.36 10.87 -2.89
CA GLU A 78 -16.07 9.96 -1.79
C GLU A 78 -16.02 8.49 -2.26
N ILE A 79 -16.95 8.08 -3.13
CA ILE A 79 -16.94 6.73 -3.72
C ILE A 79 -15.72 6.56 -4.62
N ALA A 80 -15.42 7.57 -5.44
CA ALA A 80 -14.23 7.56 -6.28
C ALA A 80 -12.98 7.39 -5.43
N GLU A 81 -12.82 8.19 -4.37
CA GLU A 81 -11.68 8.10 -3.45
C GLU A 81 -11.49 6.67 -2.92
N LYS A 82 -12.57 6.00 -2.50
CA LYS A 82 -12.54 4.61 -2.03
C LYS A 82 -12.09 3.64 -3.12
N ILE A 83 -12.61 3.76 -4.33
CA ILE A 83 -12.18 2.90 -5.46
C ILE A 83 -10.69 3.10 -5.74
N PHE A 84 -10.25 4.36 -5.74
CA PHE A 84 -8.85 4.74 -5.95
C PHE A 84 -7.91 4.34 -4.83
N GLN A 85 -8.38 3.96 -3.64
CA GLN A 85 -7.54 3.42 -2.57
C GLN A 85 -7.08 1.98 -2.79
N CYS A 86 -7.51 1.28 -3.85
CA CYS A 86 -7.01 -0.07 -4.12
C CYS A 86 -5.49 -0.07 -4.39
N PHE A 87 -4.77 -0.98 -3.73
CA PHE A 87 -3.34 -1.17 -3.97
C PHE A 87 -3.01 -2.18 -5.06
N TYR A 88 -3.97 -2.91 -5.63
CA TYR A 88 -3.72 -3.97 -6.61
C TYR A 88 -2.93 -5.17 -6.09
N CYS A 89 -3.04 -5.51 -4.80
CA CYS A 89 -2.32 -6.66 -4.23
C CYS A 89 -2.74 -8.06 -4.70
N LEU A 90 -3.76 -8.14 -5.56
CA LEU A 90 -4.33 -9.36 -6.16
C LEU A 90 -4.92 -10.39 -5.19
N LYS A 91 -4.65 -10.31 -3.88
CA LYS A 91 -5.18 -11.24 -2.86
C LYS A 91 -6.68 -11.44 -2.91
N CYS A 92 -7.43 -10.38 -3.21
CA CYS A 92 -8.87 -10.43 -3.33
C CYS A 92 -9.36 -11.19 -4.57
N SER A 93 -8.63 -11.13 -5.69
CA SER A 93 -8.89 -11.92 -6.89
C SER A 93 -8.48 -13.38 -6.67
N ASP A 94 -7.27 -13.61 -6.14
CA ASP A 94 -6.70 -14.95 -5.95
C ASP A 94 -7.50 -15.81 -4.96
N ASN A 95 -8.03 -15.20 -3.90
CA ASN A 95 -8.83 -15.92 -2.88
C ASN A 95 -10.34 -15.85 -3.15
N CYS A 96 -10.78 -15.35 -4.30
CA CYS A 96 -12.20 -15.26 -4.61
C CYS A 96 -12.76 -16.63 -4.97
N SER A 97 -13.54 -17.24 -4.07
CA SER A 97 -14.21 -18.53 -4.34
C SER A 97 -15.18 -18.50 -5.51
N ALA A 98 -15.64 -17.30 -5.91
CA ALA A 98 -16.54 -17.09 -7.04
C ALA A 98 -15.81 -16.69 -8.34
N GLY A 99 -14.49 -16.51 -8.30
CA GLY A 99 -13.68 -16.15 -9.46
C GLY A 99 -13.94 -14.75 -10.01
N VAL A 100 -14.35 -13.79 -9.17
CA VAL A 100 -14.59 -12.41 -9.60
C VAL A 100 -13.26 -11.70 -9.86
N PRO A 101 -13.03 -11.12 -11.05
CA PRO A 101 -11.79 -10.42 -11.42
C PRO A 101 -11.77 -9.00 -10.82
N VAL A 102 -11.49 -8.91 -9.51
CA VAL A 102 -11.69 -7.69 -8.73
C VAL A 102 -10.82 -6.53 -9.23
N THR A 103 -9.56 -6.78 -9.51
CA THR A 103 -8.58 -5.75 -9.92
C THR A 103 -8.85 -5.19 -11.31
N GLU A 104 -9.35 -6.03 -12.22
CA GLU A 104 -9.75 -5.66 -13.57
C GLU A 104 -10.99 -4.76 -13.51
N ILE A 105 -11.99 -5.15 -12.72
CA ILE A 105 -13.19 -4.34 -12.46
C ILE A 105 -12.80 -2.98 -11.87
N LEU A 106 -11.90 -2.95 -10.89
CA LEU A 106 -11.44 -1.69 -10.28
C LEU A 106 -10.66 -0.81 -11.27
N THR A 107 -9.92 -1.39 -12.21
CA THR A 107 -9.20 -0.64 -13.25
C THR A 107 -10.18 0.07 -14.19
N ASP A 108 -11.20 -0.65 -14.67
CA ASP A 108 -12.24 -0.06 -15.51
C ASP A 108 -13.08 0.97 -14.76
N ALA A 109 -13.38 0.72 -13.47
CA ALA A 109 -14.08 1.67 -12.63
C ALA A 109 -13.28 2.96 -12.41
N ARG A 110 -11.96 2.87 -12.22
CA ARG A 110 -11.08 4.06 -12.15
C ARG A 110 -11.16 4.89 -13.43
N ALA A 111 -11.06 4.23 -14.59
CA ALA A 111 -11.10 4.91 -15.88
C ALA A 111 -12.46 5.60 -16.13
N ASP A 112 -13.58 4.91 -15.85
CA ASP A 112 -14.92 5.49 -16.00
C ASP A 112 -15.15 6.67 -15.03
N LEU A 113 -14.65 6.60 -13.80
CA LEU A 113 -14.76 7.71 -12.84
C LEU A 113 -13.94 8.94 -13.24
N LEU A 114 -12.75 8.75 -13.81
CA LEU A 114 -11.94 9.86 -14.34
C LEU A 114 -12.62 10.51 -15.54
N ASP A 115 -13.14 9.71 -16.48
CA ASP A 115 -13.90 10.20 -17.64
C ASP A 115 -15.15 11.00 -17.20
N ALA A 116 -15.73 10.65 -16.05
CA ALA A 116 -16.86 11.35 -15.44
C ALA A 116 -16.48 12.60 -14.64
N GLY A 117 -15.18 12.95 -14.58
CA GLY A 117 -14.68 14.15 -13.93
C GLY A 117 -14.38 14.00 -12.43
N PHE A 118 -14.39 12.78 -11.88
CA PHE A 118 -13.98 12.53 -10.50
C PHE A 118 -12.46 12.41 -10.42
N ASP A 119 -11.78 13.56 -10.46
CA ASP A 119 -10.33 13.61 -10.27
C ASP A 119 -9.95 13.47 -8.79
N VAL A 120 -9.55 12.25 -8.42
CA VAL A 120 -9.18 11.85 -7.07
C VAL A 120 -7.88 11.03 -7.11
N ASP A 121 -7.23 10.91 -5.96
CA ASP A 121 -5.92 10.27 -5.90
C ASP A 121 -5.96 8.92 -5.20
N GLY A 122 -6.72 8.78 -4.10
CA GLY A 122 -6.68 7.56 -3.31
C GLY A 122 -5.24 7.23 -2.90
N THR A 123 -4.71 6.11 -3.40
CA THR A 123 -3.32 5.66 -3.12
C THR A 123 -2.31 6.02 -4.23
N ILE A 124 -2.73 6.77 -5.25
CA ILE A 124 -1.88 7.21 -6.35
C ILE A 124 -0.87 8.25 -5.86
N VAL A 125 0.29 8.27 -6.53
CA VAL A 125 1.33 9.26 -6.28
C VAL A 125 0.95 10.63 -6.84
N LYS A 126 1.32 11.68 -6.12
CA LYS A 126 1.25 13.07 -6.57
C LYS A 126 2.65 13.59 -6.83
N ILE A 127 2.75 14.55 -7.74
CA ILE A 127 4.00 15.25 -8.05
C ILE A 127 3.77 16.72 -7.76
N ASP A 128 4.59 17.27 -6.87
CA ASP A 128 4.75 18.70 -6.69
C ASP A 128 5.58 19.23 -7.87
N GLU A 129 4.92 19.99 -8.75
CA GLU A 129 5.53 20.51 -9.98
C GLU A 129 6.60 21.58 -9.69
N ASP A 130 6.45 22.35 -8.60
CA ASP A 130 7.37 23.43 -8.25
C ASP A 130 8.71 22.87 -7.72
N LEU A 131 8.68 21.68 -7.12
CA LEU A 131 9.86 20.96 -6.62
C LEU A 131 10.42 19.93 -7.63
N CYS A 132 9.71 19.65 -8.72
CA CYS A 132 10.10 18.61 -9.66
C CYS A 132 11.14 19.11 -10.68
N SER A 133 12.34 18.53 -10.65
CA SER A 133 13.38 18.84 -11.64
C SER A 133 13.24 18.07 -12.98
N VAL A 134 12.16 17.31 -13.16
CA VAL A 134 11.85 16.55 -14.40
C VAL A 134 12.99 15.60 -14.84
N CYS A 135 13.78 15.08 -13.88
CA CYS A 135 14.97 14.27 -14.16
C CYS A 135 14.70 12.87 -14.75
N GLY A 136 13.44 12.41 -14.76
CA GLY A 136 13.04 11.12 -15.34
C GLY A 136 13.37 9.87 -14.50
N ILE A 137 13.96 9.99 -13.31
CA ILE A 137 14.25 8.83 -12.45
C ILE A 137 12.98 8.04 -12.14
N CYS A 138 11.88 8.73 -11.86
CA CYS A 138 10.59 8.12 -11.54
C CYS A 138 10.02 7.25 -12.68
N LEU A 139 10.27 7.63 -13.94
CA LEU A 139 9.91 6.82 -15.12
C LEU A 139 10.71 5.51 -15.12
N SER A 140 12.03 5.59 -14.92
CA SER A 140 12.91 4.42 -14.98
C SER A 140 12.65 3.37 -13.88
N VAL A 141 12.04 3.79 -12.76
CA VAL A 141 11.74 2.90 -11.64
C VAL A 141 10.33 2.32 -11.69
N CYS A 142 9.43 2.84 -12.55
CA CYS A 142 8.05 2.38 -12.65
C CYS A 142 7.96 1.14 -13.55
N LYS A 143 7.53 0.00 -12.99
CA LYS A 143 7.31 -1.23 -13.78
C LYS A 143 6.03 -1.18 -14.62
N TYR A 144 5.10 -0.28 -14.26
CA TYR A 144 3.75 -0.23 -14.83
C TYR A 144 3.58 0.87 -15.88
N ASP A 145 4.66 1.57 -16.25
CA ASP A 145 4.64 2.70 -17.19
C ASP A 145 3.60 3.80 -16.84
N ALA A 146 3.24 3.90 -15.57
CA ALA A 146 2.24 4.85 -15.06
C ALA A 146 2.75 6.30 -14.97
N LEU A 147 3.96 6.57 -15.46
CA LEU A 147 4.61 7.88 -15.41
C LEU A 147 5.16 8.20 -16.80
N SER A 148 4.94 9.43 -17.27
CA SER A 148 5.39 9.88 -18.58
C SER A 148 5.78 11.36 -18.55
N LEU A 149 6.52 11.79 -19.58
CA LEU A 149 6.76 13.21 -19.84
C LEU A 149 5.55 13.81 -20.55
N ASP A 150 5.12 14.98 -20.12
CA ASP A 150 4.09 15.79 -20.77
C ASP A 150 4.56 17.24 -20.89
N GLY A 151 3.93 18.03 -21.76
CA GLY A 151 4.25 19.44 -21.97
C GLY A 151 5.18 19.72 -23.17
N THR A 152 5.67 20.96 -23.23
CA THR A 152 6.52 21.47 -24.34
C THR A 152 7.99 21.45 -23.93
N GLU A 153 8.92 21.63 -24.89
CA GLU A 153 10.37 21.66 -24.61
C GLU A 153 10.75 22.62 -23.46
N ASN A 154 10.06 23.75 -23.32
CA ASN A 154 10.34 24.76 -22.29
C ASN A 154 9.51 24.62 -21.01
N ASN A 155 8.58 23.65 -20.95
CA ASN A 155 7.69 23.45 -19.80
C ASN A 155 7.32 21.98 -19.69
N GLN A 156 8.34 21.12 -19.58
CA GLN A 156 8.15 19.69 -19.39
C GLN A 156 7.68 19.41 -17.96
N LYS A 157 6.81 18.42 -17.82
CA LYS A 157 6.28 17.96 -16.54
C LYS A 157 6.21 16.44 -16.53
N ILE A 158 6.20 15.87 -15.33
CA ILE A 158 5.93 14.45 -15.16
C ILE A 158 4.44 14.26 -14.92
N LYS A 159 3.81 13.48 -15.79
CA LYS A 159 2.39 13.11 -15.68
C LYS A 159 2.25 11.73 -15.08
N VAL A 160 1.28 11.56 -14.19
CA VAL A 160 0.90 10.28 -13.59
C VAL A 160 -0.36 9.76 -14.27
N ASP A 161 -0.29 8.55 -14.83
CA ASP A 161 -1.48 7.82 -15.24
C ASP A 161 -2.18 7.25 -14.00
N LYS A 162 -3.34 7.80 -13.68
CA LYS A 162 -4.11 7.45 -12.48
C LYS A 162 -4.78 6.07 -12.58
N VAL A 163 -4.97 5.53 -13.78
CA VAL A 163 -5.51 4.18 -13.99
C VAL A 163 -4.40 3.14 -13.81
N GLU A 164 -3.22 3.41 -14.37
CA GLU A 164 -2.10 2.46 -14.32
C GLU A 164 -1.27 2.52 -13.04
N CYS A 165 -1.31 3.62 -12.29
CA CYS A 165 -0.58 3.70 -11.03
C CYS A 165 -1.13 2.70 -10.00
N LYS A 166 -0.31 1.70 -9.66
CA LYS A 166 -0.63 0.68 -8.63
C LYS A 166 -0.26 1.11 -7.20
N GLY A 167 0.23 2.33 -7.02
CA GLY A 167 0.47 2.92 -5.69
C GLY A 167 1.61 2.28 -4.87
N CYS A 168 2.60 1.64 -5.52
CA CYS A 168 3.68 0.94 -4.81
C CYS A 168 4.73 1.86 -4.15
N GLY A 169 4.80 3.13 -4.57
CA GLY A 169 5.66 4.15 -3.97
C GLY A 169 7.16 4.05 -4.32
N LEU A 170 7.57 3.24 -5.30
CA LEU A 170 8.99 3.15 -5.67
C LEU A 170 9.56 4.46 -6.23
N CYS A 171 8.74 5.26 -6.91
CA CYS A 171 9.12 6.59 -7.38
C CYS A 171 9.26 7.59 -6.22
N VAL A 172 8.45 7.48 -5.16
CA VAL A 172 8.60 8.28 -3.93
C VAL A 172 9.99 8.04 -3.34
N ALA A 173 10.37 6.78 -3.14
CA ALA A 173 11.67 6.40 -2.59
C ALA A 173 12.86 6.61 -3.55
N ALA A 174 12.63 7.01 -4.80
CA ALA A 174 13.68 7.28 -5.78
C ALA A 174 13.79 8.76 -6.13
N CYS A 175 12.84 9.61 -5.69
CA CYS A 175 12.81 11.02 -6.04
C CYS A 175 13.86 11.78 -5.22
N PRO A 176 14.93 12.30 -5.84
CA PRO A 176 15.99 13.00 -5.10
C PRO A 176 15.53 14.37 -4.58
N SER A 177 14.57 15.02 -5.24
CA SER A 177 14.04 16.32 -4.80
C SER A 177 12.91 16.19 -3.77
N GLY A 178 12.46 14.97 -3.46
CA GLY A 178 11.32 14.75 -2.58
C GLY A 178 9.97 15.23 -3.14
N SER A 179 9.89 15.56 -4.44
CA SER A 179 8.69 16.14 -5.06
C SER A 179 7.54 15.15 -5.24
N ILE A 180 7.74 13.85 -5.03
CA ILE A 180 6.70 12.83 -5.20
C ILE A 180 6.18 12.37 -3.84
N SER A 181 4.86 12.42 -3.65
CA SER A 181 4.18 12.01 -2.42
C SER A 181 3.05 11.02 -2.71
N GLN A 182 2.48 10.39 -1.67
CA GLN A 182 1.22 9.64 -1.74
C GLN A 182 0.33 10.14 -0.60
N LYS A 183 -0.99 10.16 -0.82
CA LYS A 183 -1.95 10.66 0.18
C LYS A 183 -1.85 9.89 1.51
N GLU A 184 -2.06 10.64 2.59
CA GLU A 184 -2.02 10.17 3.98
C GLU A 184 -2.98 8.99 4.25
N GLY A 185 -2.55 8.05 5.10
CA GLY A 185 -3.35 6.88 5.49
C GLY A 185 -2.59 5.55 5.52
N PHE A 186 -1.34 5.54 5.06
CA PHE A 186 -0.43 4.38 5.11
C PHE A 186 1.00 4.76 5.51
N GLU A 187 1.15 5.92 6.17
CA GLU A 187 2.38 6.48 6.75
C GLU A 187 3.54 6.44 5.76
N ILE A 188 3.57 7.40 4.83
CA ILE A 188 4.40 7.29 3.61
C ILE A 188 5.38 8.43 3.44
N THR A 189 5.13 9.59 4.07
CA THR A 189 6.09 10.68 4.02
C THR A 189 7.21 10.43 5.03
N LEU A 190 8.44 10.88 4.73
CA LEU A 190 9.56 10.79 5.68
C LEU A 190 9.20 11.38 7.06
N PRO A 191 8.52 12.55 7.17
CA PRO A 191 8.11 13.10 8.47
C PRO A 191 7.09 12.24 9.23
N GLU A 192 6.09 11.68 8.55
CA GLU A 192 5.13 10.76 9.18
C GLU A 192 5.82 9.50 9.69
N MET A 193 6.74 8.96 8.89
CA MET A 193 7.51 7.77 9.22
C MET A 193 8.40 7.99 10.43
N HIS A 194 9.13 9.11 10.46
CA HIS A 194 9.95 9.52 11.58
C HIS A 194 9.11 9.62 12.87
N LYS A 195 7.97 10.34 12.81
CA LYS A 195 7.04 10.45 13.93
C LYS A 195 6.51 9.09 14.38
N LYS A 196 6.20 8.18 13.45
CA LYS A 196 5.72 6.84 13.80
C LYS A 196 6.78 6.01 14.50
N VAL A 197 8.02 6.04 14.02
CA VAL A 197 9.12 5.34 14.69
C VAL A 197 9.29 5.89 16.10
N GLN A 198 9.26 7.21 16.26
CA GLN A 198 9.26 7.88 17.56
C GLN A 198 8.13 7.39 18.46
N ASP A 199 6.89 7.41 17.97
CA ASP A 199 5.71 7.04 18.75
C ASP A 199 5.80 5.56 19.20
N ILE A 200 6.22 4.66 18.32
CA ILE A 200 6.42 3.23 18.61
C ILE A 200 7.47 3.02 19.71
N LEU A 201 8.62 3.68 19.60
CA LEU A 201 9.74 3.51 20.54
C LEU A 201 9.47 4.20 21.89
N LYS A 202 8.67 5.27 21.90
CA LYS A 202 8.24 5.97 23.13
C LYS A 202 7.13 5.23 23.87
N GLU A 203 6.22 4.58 23.14
CA GLU A 203 5.10 3.83 23.73
C GLU A 203 5.58 2.65 24.57
N ASP A 204 6.61 1.94 24.12
CA ASP A 204 7.21 0.83 24.85
C ASP A 204 8.73 0.86 24.69
N VAL A 205 9.41 1.27 25.77
CA VAL A 205 10.87 1.36 25.84
C VAL A 205 11.57 0.02 25.60
N ASN A 206 10.86 -1.10 25.71
CA ASN A 206 11.39 -2.42 25.42
C ASN A 206 11.39 -2.76 23.92
N LYS A 207 10.62 -2.04 23.10
CA LYS A 207 10.69 -2.18 21.64
C LYS A 207 12.04 -1.66 21.17
N LYS A 208 13.00 -2.56 20.97
CA LYS A 208 14.35 -2.23 20.48
C LYS A 208 14.53 -2.50 18.99
N VAL A 209 13.54 -3.12 18.35
CA VAL A 209 13.59 -3.50 16.94
C VAL A 209 12.45 -2.84 16.19
N ILE A 210 12.76 -2.24 15.03
CA ILE A 210 11.76 -1.77 14.08
C ILE A 210 11.72 -2.70 12.87
N ILE A 211 10.51 -3.07 12.43
CA ILE A 211 10.29 -3.95 11.29
C ILE A 211 9.48 -3.21 10.24
N PHE A 212 10.10 -2.98 9.08
CA PHE A 212 9.43 -2.50 7.89
C PHE A 212 8.89 -3.68 7.08
N CYS A 213 7.57 -3.79 7.00
CA CYS A 213 6.91 -4.95 6.43
C CYS A 213 6.21 -4.61 5.12
N CYS A 214 6.59 -5.30 4.03
CA CYS A 214 5.93 -5.17 2.74
C CYS A 214 4.49 -5.68 2.81
N ASN A 215 3.54 -4.79 2.51
CA ASN A 215 2.10 -5.08 2.49
C ASN A 215 1.74 -6.27 1.59
N TRP A 216 2.44 -6.45 0.47
CA TRP A 216 2.08 -7.42 -0.57
C TRP A 216 2.45 -8.85 -0.21
N ALA A 217 3.67 -9.06 0.29
CA ALA A 217 4.09 -10.38 0.74
C ALA A 217 3.44 -10.73 2.07
N LEU A 218 3.46 -9.83 3.04
CA LEU A 218 3.41 -10.26 4.44
C LEU A 218 2.10 -9.97 5.15
N PHE A 219 1.28 -9.10 4.58
CA PHE A 219 0.00 -8.73 5.15
C PHE A 219 -1.14 -9.39 4.36
N PRO A 220 -1.87 -10.39 4.90
CA PRO A 220 -2.15 -10.58 6.32
C PRO A 220 -1.43 -11.78 6.97
N GLY A 221 -0.41 -12.39 6.35
CA GLY A 221 0.33 -13.53 6.92
C GLY A 221 0.80 -13.30 8.37
N MET A 222 1.54 -12.22 8.60
CA MET A 222 1.13 -11.11 9.48
C MET A 222 0.23 -11.34 10.71
N GLN A 223 -1.05 -11.07 10.44
CA GLN A 223 -2.18 -10.95 11.35
C GLN A 223 -2.88 -12.30 11.58
N LEU A 224 -2.86 -13.20 10.59
CA LEU A 224 -3.23 -14.60 10.80
C LEU A 224 -2.29 -15.29 11.79
N SER A 225 -1.17 -14.62 12.08
CA SER A 225 -0.12 -15.09 12.95
C SER A 225 -0.38 -14.85 14.45
N ASP A 226 -1.45 -14.14 14.82
CA ASP A 226 -1.83 -13.83 16.21
C ASP A 226 -2.34 -15.05 17.03
N THR A 227 -2.25 -16.28 16.49
CA THR A 227 -2.49 -17.50 17.27
C THR A 227 -1.34 -17.77 18.26
N THR A 228 -1.64 -17.72 19.56
CA THR A 228 -1.03 -18.31 20.80
C THR A 228 0.49 -18.54 20.96
N THR A 229 1.30 -18.46 19.93
CA THR A 229 2.77 -18.52 19.99
C THR A 229 3.27 -17.11 19.74
N VAL A 230 3.11 -16.29 20.79
CA VAL A 230 3.46 -14.88 20.81
C VAL A 230 4.96 -14.74 20.59
N VAL A 231 5.37 -13.92 19.60
CA VAL A 231 6.76 -13.47 19.49
C VAL A 231 7.14 -12.88 20.84
N LYS A 232 8.06 -13.54 21.55
CA LYS A 232 8.33 -13.22 22.96
C LYS A 232 8.95 -11.85 23.18
N MET A 233 9.54 -11.27 22.13
CA MET A 233 10.26 -10.00 22.20
C MET A 233 9.42 -8.86 21.62
N PRO A 234 9.29 -7.72 22.31
CA PRO A 234 8.58 -6.57 21.79
C PRO A 234 9.31 -5.95 20.59
N TYR A 235 8.56 -5.69 19.52
CA TYR A 235 9.05 -5.03 18.31
C TYR A 235 8.05 -3.98 17.83
N GLY A 236 8.57 -3.00 17.09
CA GLY A 236 7.79 -2.04 16.34
C GLY A 236 7.49 -2.54 14.95
N LEU A 237 6.23 -2.46 14.51
CA LEU A 237 5.83 -2.84 13.17
C LEU A 237 5.36 -1.63 12.36
N ILE A 238 5.95 -1.46 11.18
CA ILE A 238 5.54 -0.44 10.21
C ILE A 238 5.24 -1.13 8.89
N VAL A 239 4.00 -1.02 8.42
CA VAL A 239 3.58 -1.60 7.14
C VAL A 239 3.91 -0.61 6.03
N THR A 240 4.86 -0.97 5.18
CA THR A 240 5.17 -0.23 3.95
C THR A 240 4.52 -0.92 2.75
N MET A 241 4.12 -0.14 1.75
CA MET A 241 3.55 -0.73 0.52
C MET A 241 4.56 -1.58 -0.26
N CYS A 242 5.85 -1.36 -0.10
CA CYS A 242 6.86 -2.17 -0.76
C CYS A 242 8.14 -2.13 0.06
N SER A 243 8.89 -3.23 0.14
CA SER A 243 10.23 -3.20 0.73
C SER A 243 11.14 -2.22 -0.02
N GLY A 244 10.94 -2.02 -1.32
CA GLY A 244 11.65 -1.02 -2.12
C GLY A 244 11.33 0.43 -1.77
N ARG A 245 10.35 0.69 -0.90
CA ARG A 245 10.12 2.02 -0.32
C ARG A 245 11.00 2.32 0.89
N VAL A 246 11.58 1.30 1.52
CA VAL A 246 12.50 1.50 2.64
C VAL A 246 13.82 2.02 2.07
N THR A 247 14.13 3.26 2.39
CA THR A 247 15.38 3.92 2.00
C THR A 247 16.38 3.87 3.16
N PRO A 248 17.69 4.07 2.90
CA PRO A 248 18.69 4.13 3.97
C PRO A 248 18.37 5.19 5.02
N GLU A 249 17.83 6.34 4.61
CA GLU A 249 17.45 7.44 5.50
C GLU A 249 16.44 6.97 6.56
N LEU A 250 15.40 6.23 6.16
CA LEU A 250 14.40 5.67 7.09
C LEU A 250 15.01 4.70 8.12
N ILE A 251 16.08 3.98 7.75
CA ILE A 251 16.74 3.02 8.62
C ILE A 251 17.63 3.77 9.62
N LEU A 252 18.37 4.77 9.14
CA LEU A 252 19.23 5.63 9.96
C LEU A 252 18.41 6.46 10.95
N ASP A 253 17.28 7.04 10.50
CA ASP A 253 16.33 7.74 11.36
C ASP A 253 15.84 6.82 12.50
N ALA A 254 15.56 5.55 12.21
CA ALA A 254 15.14 4.62 13.25
C ALA A 254 16.24 4.36 14.29
N PHE A 255 17.50 4.31 13.88
CA PHE A 255 18.63 4.23 14.80
C PHE A 255 18.81 5.52 15.61
N GLU A 256 18.63 6.69 14.99
CA GLU A 256 18.66 7.99 15.66
C GLU A 256 17.57 8.12 16.73
N GLU A 257 16.40 7.50 16.50
CA GLU A 257 15.30 7.46 17.46
C GLU A 257 15.42 6.38 18.55
N GLY A 258 16.45 5.54 18.48
CA GLY A 258 16.79 4.61 19.56
C GLY A 258 16.49 3.14 19.27
N ALA A 259 16.13 2.79 18.03
CA ALA A 259 16.13 1.40 17.62
C ALA A 259 17.55 0.82 17.68
N TRP A 260 17.68 -0.41 18.13
CA TRP A 260 18.94 -1.15 18.16
C TRP A 260 19.14 -2.00 16.90
N GLY A 261 18.03 -2.31 16.21
CA GLY A 261 18.02 -3.09 14.99
C GLY A 261 16.81 -2.76 14.11
N VAL A 262 17.00 -2.87 12.80
CA VAL A 262 15.96 -2.65 11.80
C VAL A 262 15.88 -3.86 10.87
N MET A 263 14.68 -4.43 10.73
CA MET A 263 14.41 -5.51 9.78
C MET A 263 13.54 -5.00 8.64
N ILE A 264 13.88 -5.37 7.41
CA ILE A 264 13.03 -5.18 6.24
C ILE A 264 12.51 -6.55 5.84
N ALA A 265 11.19 -6.71 5.82
CA ALA A 265 10.53 -7.94 5.45
C ALA A 265 9.84 -7.74 4.09
N GLY A 266 10.26 -8.49 3.07
CA GLY A 266 9.87 -8.28 1.68
C GLY A 266 9.42 -9.55 0.95
N CYS A 267 8.85 -9.35 -0.26
CA CYS A 267 8.58 -10.45 -1.18
C CYS A 267 9.88 -11.09 -1.67
N PRO A 268 9.97 -12.42 -1.80
CA PRO A 268 11.12 -13.09 -2.37
C PRO A 268 11.52 -12.55 -3.74
N PRO A 269 12.80 -12.66 -4.11
CA PRO A 269 13.22 -12.57 -5.51
C PRO A 269 12.26 -13.39 -6.39
N ASP A 270 11.89 -12.84 -7.55
CA ASP A 270 10.97 -13.45 -8.53
C ASP A 270 9.47 -13.52 -8.16
N GLU A 271 9.10 -13.33 -6.88
CA GLU A 271 7.68 -13.20 -6.47
C GLU A 271 7.21 -11.74 -6.37
N CYS A 272 8.13 -10.77 -6.37
CA CYS A 272 7.78 -9.36 -6.24
C CYS A 272 7.21 -8.79 -7.54
N ASP A 273 5.95 -8.36 -7.51
CA ASP A 273 5.34 -7.72 -8.68
C ASP A 273 5.92 -6.34 -9.00
N HIS A 274 6.64 -5.68 -8.08
CA HIS A 274 7.12 -4.30 -8.26
C HIS A 274 8.60 -4.17 -8.63
N ASN A 275 9.37 -5.27 -8.59
CA ASN A 275 10.84 -5.24 -8.57
C ASN A 275 11.45 -4.39 -7.43
N GLY A 276 10.66 -4.09 -6.39
CA GLY A 276 11.08 -3.27 -5.26
C GLY A 276 12.04 -3.99 -4.31
N ASN A 277 11.89 -5.30 -4.17
CA ASN A 277 12.80 -6.17 -3.43
C ASN A 277 14.25 -6.07 -3.93
N TYR A 278 14.47 -6.07 -5.24
CA TYR A 278 15.79 -5.92 -5.85
C TYR A 278 16.42 -4.55 -5.58
N LYS A 279 15.59 -3.50 -5.47
CA LYS A 279 16.05 -2.16 -5.09
C LYS A 279 16.40 -2.10 -3.60
N ALA A 280 15.57 -2.68 -2.74
CA ALA A 280 15.83 -2.80 -1.30
C ALA A 280 17.14 -3.56 -1.03
N ARG A 281 17.36 -4.70 -1.71
CA ARG A 281 18.59 -5.50 -1.57
C ARG A 281 19.84 -4.69 -1.89
N ARG A 282 19.84 -3.96 -3.01
CA ARG A 282 20.98 -3.12 -3.43
C ARG A 282 21.27 -2.02 -2.41
N ARG A 283 20.23 -1.33 -1.93
CA ARG A 283 20.37 -0.28 -0.91
C ARG A 283 20.90 -0.83 0.42
N LEU A 284 20.39 -1.98 0.86
CA LEU A 284 20.86 -2.61 2.09
C LEU A 284 22.35 -2.96 2.02
N LEU A 285 22.81 -3.56 0.91
CA LEU A 285 24.22 -3.93 0.76
C LEU A 285 25.14 -2.71 0.87
N LEU A 286 24.74 -1.58 0.28
CA LEU A 286 25.47 -0.32 0.38
C LEU A 286 25.43 0.23 1.81
N LEU A 287 24.26 0.21 2.44
CA LEU A 287 24.10 0.67 3.83
C LEU A 287 24.93 -0.17 4.81
N GLN A 288 24.95 -1.49 4.68
CA GLN A 288 25.75 -2.36 5.56
C GLN A 288 27.26 -2.06 5.46
N ASN A 289 27.76 -1.70 4.27
CA ASN A 289 29.14 -1.25 4.14
C ASN A 289 29.35 0.11 4.83
N PHE A 290 28.40 1.04 4.69
CA PHE A 290 28.45 2.34 5.37
C PHE A 290 28.39 2.21 6.90
N LEU A 291 27.56 1.33 7.43
CA LEU A 291 27.47 1.08 8.88
C LEU A 291 28.79 0.59 9.48
N LYS A 292 29.54 -0.26 8.77
CA LYS A 292 30.87 -0.70 9.20
C LYS A 292 31.84 0.48 9.36
N GLU A 293 31.82 1.43 8.43
CA GLU A 293 32.65 2.65 8.49
C GLU A 293 32.25 3.54 9.67
N MET A 294 30.96 3.54 10.04
CA MET A 294 30.44 4.22 11.24
C MET A 294 30.65 3.42 12.54
N ASN A 295 31.37 2.29 12.49
CA ASN A 295 31.58 1.39 13.61
C ASN A 295 30.26 0.82 14.21
N VAL A 296 29.22 0.75 13.39
CA VAL A 296 27.93 0.14 13.72
C VAL A 296 27.89 -1.26 13.11
N ASP A 297 27.54 -2.26 13.92
CA ASP A 297 27.46 -3.64 13.45
C ASP A 297 26.43 -3.75 12.28
N PRO A 298 26.86 -4.18 11.08
CA PRO A 298 25.98 -4.26 9.91
C PRO A 298 24.85 -5.29 10.07
N GLU A 299 24.97 -6.26 10.97
CA GLU A 299 23.89 -7.22 11.26
C GLU A 299 22.69 -6.56 11.94
N ARG A 300 22.84 -5.35 12.48
CA ARG A 300 21.71 -4.54 13.01
C ARG A 300 20.70 -4.18 11.93
N VAL A 301 21.02 -4.35 10.64
CA VAL A 301 20.04 -4.24 9.56
C VAL A 301 19.96 -5.54 8.78
N ARG A 302 18.77 -6.13 8.72
CA ARG A 302 18.50 -7.35 7.93
C ARG A 302 17.38 -7.15 6.91
N LEU A 303 17.52 -7.81 5.77
CA LEU A 303 16.47 -7.93 4.76
C LEU A 303 16.16 -9.40 4.57
N GLU A 304 14.92 -9.76 4.82
CA GLU A 304 14.45 -11.14 4.83
C GLU A 304 13.24 -11.30 3.91
N TRP A 305 13.11 -12.50 3.36
CA TRP A 305 12.17 -12.81 2.27
C TRP A 305 11.12 -13.81 2.70
N PHE A 306 9.86 -13.48 2.42
CA PHE A 306 8.74 -14.30 2.85
C PHE A 306 7.63 -14.30 1.81
N SER A 307 7.22 -15.48 1.37
CA SER A 307 6.00 -15.65 0.56
C SER A 307 4.75 -15.46 1.45
N SER A 308 3.58 -15.30 0.84
CA SER A 308 2.34 -14.95 1.55
C SER A 308 1.90 -15.92 2.65
N ASN A 309 2.34 -17.18 2.57
CA ASN A 309 1.92 -18.25 3.46
C ASN A 309 3.02 -18.66 4.47
N GLU A 310 4.14 -17.94 4.52
CA GLU A 310 5.30 -18.27 5.37
C GLU A 310 5.27 -17.60 6.76
N SER A 311 4.08 -17.48 7.38
CA SER A 311 3.92 -16.76 8.66
C SER A 311 4.74 -17.35 9.82
N VAL A 312 4.96 -18.67 9.84
CA VAL A 312 5.78 -19.34 10.87
C VAL A 312 7.26 -18.98 10.71
N LYS A 313 7.77 -19.01 9.47
CA LYS A 313 9.15 -18.63 9.14
C LYS A 313 9.42 -17.16 9.47
N LEU A 314 8.45 -16.29 9.17
CA LEU A 314 8.50 -14.88 9.53
C LEU A 314 8.63 -14.68 11.03
N ARG A 315 7.77 -15.28 11.85
CA ARG A 315 7.85 -15.16 13.31
C ARG A 315 9.20 -15.61 13.84
N LYS A 316 9.69 -16.76 13.36
CA LYS A 316 11.00 -17.27 13.75
C LYS A 316 12.12 -16.30 13.37
N SER A 317 12.09 -15.75 12.16
CA SER A 317 13.08 -14.76 11.70
C SER A 317 13.06 -13.48 12.55
N ILE A 318 11.88 -13.01 12.96
CA ILE A 318 11.73 -11.87 13.86
C ILE A 318 12.31 -12.19 15.24
N GLU A 319 12.00 -13.35 15.81
CA GLU A 319 12.55 -13.79 17.10
C GLU A 319 14.07 -13.92 17.06
N ASP A 320 14.61 -14.57 16.03
CA ASP A 320 16.04 -14.77 15.82
C ASP A 320 16.75 -13.41 15.67
N PHE A 321 16.14 -12.47 14.93
CA PHE A 321 16.67 -11.12 14.77
C PHE A 321 16.63 -10.33 16.08
N ALA A 322 15.50 -10.35 16.79
CA ALA A 322 15.36 -9.65 18.06
C ALA A 322 16.34 -10.18 19.12
N GLN A 323 16.54 -11.50 19.20
CA GLN A 323 17.52 -12.10 20.11
C GLN A 323 18.94 -11.64 19.79
N MET A 324 19.33 -11.67 18.52
CA MET A 324 20.65 -11.18 18.09
C MET A 324 20.83 -9.70 18.43
N VAL A 325 19.85 -8.85 18.13
CA VAL A 325 19.92 -7.40 18.42
C VAL A 325 20.05 -7.14 19.92
N ASN A 326 19.36 -7.93 20.76
CA ASN A 326 19.49 -7.81 22.21
C ASN A 326 20.87 -8.26 22.74
N GLN A 327 21.51 -9.24 22.10
CA GLN A 327 22.88 -9.63 22.42
C GLN A 327 23.89 -8.53 22.05
N LEU A 328 23.65 -7.80 20.96
CA LEU A 328 24.47 -6.66 20.56
C LEU A 328 24.26 -5.43 21.46
N GLY A 329 23.13 -5.32 22.16
CA GLY A 329 22.81 -4.18 23.01
C GLY A 329 22.53 -2.89 22.23
N SER A 330 22.55 -1.75 22.95
CA SER A 330 22.35 -0.42 22.35
C SER A 330 23.43 -0.07 21.33
N ILE A 331 23.10 0.82 20.41
CA ILE A 331 24.10 1.48 19.56
C ILE A 331 24.72 2.58 20.41
N ASP A 332 26.03 2.53 20.61
CA ASP A 332 26.77 3.57 21.32
C ASP A 332 26.78 4.85 20.48
N ARG A 333 26.43 5.96 21.12
CA ARG A 333 26.37 7.29 20.50
C ARG A 333 27.41 8.16 21.19
N ASP A 334 28.67 7.92 20.87
CA ASP A 334 29.78 8.76 21.33
C ASP A 334 29.83 10.10 20.58
#